data_AF-A0A421F944-F1
#
_entry.id   AF-A0A421F944-F1
#
_cell.length_a   1.000
_cell.length_b   1.000
_cell.length_c   1.000
_cell.angle_alpha   90.00
_cell.angle_beta   90.00
_cell.angle_gamma   90.00
#
_symmetry.space_group_name_H-M   'P 1'
#
loop_
_entity.id
_entity.type
_entity.pdbx_description
1 polymer ?
#
loop_
_entity_poly.entity_id
_entity_poly.type
_entity_poly.pdbx_seq_one_letter_code
_entity_poly.pdbx_strand_id
1 'polypeptide(L)'
;MEHPYFSKLLARSEAVVQLLLGLVTPAMLNSLCARVVKREFAIFKSRLANIVLSSLQWTSWEQYGMWDLVVAELQSARSATAEKSMMAAARKVLACVNPKESPETMTGLLKCLIHFSPDASVLQSVFKLPDAYDDFPSAVLTCWMHKFPDVVTSFVREALANVSAEADLSKDAVLAELVRKLDQLQDQRSDSLSSRGRGEEDASKSRVIAVLKDNGIVSALKKLLPQQEVTAPAMGIAMSKVFAALFGSKEVRILILGLDNAGKTTILCT
;
A
#
# COMPACT_ATOMS: atom_id res chain seq x y z
N MET A 1 27.72 7.09 -27.18
CA MET A 1 28.14 7.15 -25.77
C MET A 1 28.25 5.74 -25.21
N GLU A 2 29.37 5.05 -25.47
CA GLU A 2 29.69 3.71 -24.95
C GLU A 2 31.01 3.78 -24.16
N HIS A 3 31.09 4.65 -23.17
CA HIS A 3 32.30 4.76 -22.37
C HIS A 3 32.08 4.11 -21.00
N PRO A 4 32.81 3.04 -20.64
CA PRO A 4 32.63 2.30 -19.38
C PRO A 4 32.91 3.14 -18.13
N TYR A 5 33.57 4.29 -18.27
CA TYR A 5 33.75 5.23 -17.16
C TYR A 5 32.53 6.14 -16.96
N PHE A 6 31.72 6.38 -18.00
CA PHE A 6 30.53 7.22 -17.87
C PHE A 6 29.44 6.54 -17.05
N SER A 7 29.23 5.23 -17.23
CA SER A 7 28.32 4.45 -16.37
C SER A 7 28.81 4.38 -14.91
N LYS A 8 30.13 4.31 -14.70
CA LYS A 8 30.72 4.38 -13.35
C LYS A 8 30.56 5.77 -12.73
N LEU A 9 30.60 6.84 -13.51
CA LEU A 9 30.40 8.22 -13.04
C LEU A 9 28.93 8.50 -12.72
N LEU A 10 28.00 8.08 -13.59
CA LEU A 10 26.56 8.16 -13.35
C LEU A 10 26.15 7.44 -12.06
N ALA A 11 26.67 6.24 -11.84
CA ALA A 11 26.42 5.48 -10.61
C ALA A 11 27.01 6.11 -9.34
N ARG A 12 27.83 7.16 -9.47
CA ARG A 12 28.54 7.80 -8.34
C ARG A 12 28.04 9.21 -8.02
N SER A 13 27.37 9.90 -8.95
CA SER A 13 27.03 11.31 -8.79
C SER A 13 25.60 11.62 -9.24
N GLU A 14 24.80 12.08 -8.28
CA GLU A 14 23.43 12.60 -8.47
C GLU A 14 23.43 13.77 -9.46
N ALA A 15 24.42 14.67 -9.36
CA ALA A 15 24.56 15.84 -10.22
C ALA A 15 24.77 15.49 -11.70
N VAL A 16 25.45 14.37 -12.00
CA VAL A 16 25.64 13.92 -13.39
C VAL A 16 24.32 13.37 -13.95
N VAL A 17 23.52 12.68 -13.13
CA VAL A 17 22.19 12.21 -13.52
C VAL A 17 21.25 13.39 -13.76
N GLN A 18 21.27 14.39 -12.88
CA GLN A 18 20.49 15.62 -13.06
C GLN A 18 20.90 16.37 -14.33
N LEU A 19 22.21 16.59 -14.55
CA LEU A 19 22.71 17.26 -15.76
C LEU A 19 22.32 16.51 -17.03
N LEU A 20 22.39 15.17 -17.02
CA LEU A 20 21.93 14.35 -18.13
C LEU A 20 20.45 14.61 -18.41
N LEU A 21 19.60 14.55 -17.39
CA LEU A 21 18.15 14.74 -17.53
C LEU A 21 17.77 16.17 -17.94
N GLY A 22 18.50 17.17 -17.47
CA GLY A 22 18.31 18.57 -17.87
C GLY A 22 18.65 18.85 -19.33
N LEU A 23 19.45 18.02 -19.99
CA LEU A 23 19.85 18.16 -21.40
C LEU A 23 19.12 17.18 -22.35
N VAL A 24 18.43 16.19 -21.79
CA VAL A 24 17.80 15.12 -22.57
C VAL A 24 16.43 15.57 -23.07
N THR A 25 16.19 15.39 -24.38
CA THR A 25 14.86 15.54 -25.00
C THR A 25 14.03 14.26 -24.84
N PRO A 26 12.69 14.28 -25.02
CA PRO A 26 11.87 13.07 -24.95
C PRO A 26 12.32 11.94 -25.87
N ALA A 27 12.75 12.25 -27.10
CA ALA A 27 13.28 11.25 -28.03
C ALA A 27 14.59 10.63 -27.52
N MET A 28 15.47 11.45 -26.94
CA MET A 28 16.71 10.98 -26.32
C MET A 28 16.44 10.14 -25.07
N LEU A 29 15.45 10.51 -24.25
CA LEU A 29 15.05 9.76 -23.07
C LEU A 29 14.56 8.37 -23.47
N ASN A 30 13.68 8.27 -24.47
CA ASN A 30 13.20 6.99 -24.96
C ASN A 30 14.35 6.09 -25.48
N SER A 31 15.30 6.68 -26.21
CA SER A 31 16.50 5.98 -26.66
C SER A 31 17.36 5.52 -25.47
N LEU A 32 17.55 6.36 -24.44
CA LEU A 32 18.27 6.01 -23.22
C LEU A 32 17.58 4.87 -22.48
N CYS A 33 16.26 4.93 -22.28
CA CYS A 33 15.48 3.86 -21.67
C CYS A 33 15.65 2.54 -22.43
N ALA A 34 15.56 2.56 -23.77
CA ALA A 34 15.77 1.37 -24.59
C ALA A 34 17.18 0.76 -24.39
N ARG A 35 18.21 1.59 -24.29
CA ARG A 35 19.60 1.15 -24.05
C ARG A 35 19.81 0.60 -22.64
N VAL A 36 19.18 1.21 -21.63
CA VAL A 36 19.15 0.68 -20.25
C VAL A 36 18.44 -0.67 -20.20
N VAL A 37 17.34 -0.83 -20.95
CA VAL A 37 16.61 -2.10 -21.07
C VAL A 37 17.46 -3.18 -21.75
N LYS A 38 18.23 -2.82 -22.78
CA LYS A 38 19.23 -3.70 -23.41
C LYS A 38 20.43 -4.03 -22.52
N ARG A 39 20.49 -3.49 -21.30
CA ARG A 39 21.59 -3.66 -20.33
C ARG A 39 22.94 -3.18 -20.85
N GLU A 40 22.96 -2.20 -21.76
CA GLU A 40 24.21 -1.60 -22.25
C GLU A 40 24.94 -0.84 -21.14
N PHE A 41 24.19 -0.26 -20.20
CA PHE A 41 24.71 0.39 -18.99
C PHE A 41 23.67 0.40 -17.87
N ALA A 42 24.12 0.65 -16.64
CA ALA A 42 23.27 0.84 -15.46
C ALA A 42 23.60 2.18 -14.82
N ILE A 43 22.57 2.92 -14.42
CA ILE A 43 22.63 4.29 -13.91
C ILE A 43 22.59 4.29 -12.38
N PHE A 44 21.65 3.57 -11.76
CA PHE A 44 21.31 3.79 -10.35
C PHE A 44 22.01 2.83 -9.37
N LYS A 45 22.22 1.56 -9.77
CA LYS A 45 22.90 0.53 -8.96
C LYS A 45 22.58 0.63 -7.45
N SER A 46 23.59 0.90 -6.60
CA SER A 46 23.45 0.92 -5.13
C SER A 46 23.03 2.28 -4.56
N ARG A 47 22.89 3.33 -5.38
CA ARG A 47 22.59 4.71 -4.94
C ARG A 47 21.19 5.18 -5.29
N LEU A 48 20.34 4.28 -5.79
CA LEU A 48 18.95 4.57 -6.15
C LEU A 48 18.20 5.38 -5.09
N ALA A 49 18.31 4.99 -3.81
CA ALA A 49 17.63 5.68 -2.72
C ALA A 49 18.06 7.15 -2.56
N ASN A 50 19.34 7.45 -2.72
CA ASN A 50 19.85 8.82 -2.57
C ASN A 50 19.44 9.68 -3.77
N ILE A 51 19.52 9.11 -4.98
CA ILE A 51 19.14 9.82 -6.22
C ILE A 51 17.65 10.16 -6.19
N VAL A 52 16.78 9.22 -5.84
CA VAL A 52 15.32 9.46 -5.77
C VAL A 52 14.96 10.45 -4.65
N LEU A 53 15.72 10.50 -3.56
CA LEU A 53 15.51 11.54 -2.54
C LEU A 53 15.98 12.91 -3.03
N SER A 54 17.14 12.97 -3.70
CA SER A 54 17.67 14.22 -4.28
C SER A 54 16.74 14.79 -5.36
N SER A 55 16.06 13.92 -6.11
CA SER A 55 15.19 14.32 -7.20
C SER A 55 13.93 15.05 -6.76
N LEU A 56 13.55 14.98 -5.49
CA LEU A 56 12.43 15.75 -4.96
C LEU A 56 12.61 17.27 -5.14
N GLN A 57 13.86 17.72 -5.25
CA GLN A 57 14.21 19.13 -5.51
C GLN A 57 14.42 19.45 -6.99
N TRP A 58 14.29 18.45 -7.87
CA TRP A 58 14.49 18.62 -9.31
C TRP A 58 13.21 19.11 -9.99
N THR A 59 13.35 19.60 -11.22
CA THR A 59 12.22 20.04 -12.04
C THR A 59 11.30 18.86 -12.40
N SER A 60 10.03 19.14 -12.73
CA SER A 60 9.06 18.13 -13.16
C SER A 60 9.57 17.23 -14.29
N TRP A 61 10.26 17.80 -15.28
CA TRP A 61 10.85 17.05 -16.39
C TRP A 61 11.94 16.08 -15.92
N GLU A 62 12.84 16.55 -15.05
CA GLU A 62 13.91 15.72 -14.51
C GLU A 62 13.35 14.60 -13.62
N GLN A 63 12.34 14.89 -12.79
CA GLN A 63 11.67 13.86 -12.00
C GLN A 63 11.01 12.81 -12.88
N TYR A 64 10.27 13.23 -13.91
CA TYR A 64 9.63 12.34 -14.86
C TYR A 64 10.64 11.43 -15.56
N GLY A 65 11.70 12.02 -16.13
CA GLY A 65 12.72 11.28 -16.86
C GLY A 65 13.54 10.35 -15.96
N MET A 66 13.82 10.75 -14.72
CA MET A 66 14.44 9.89 -13.74
C MET A 66 13.57 8.66 -13.46
N TRP A 67 12.28 8.85 -13.16
CA TRP A 67 11.39 7.73 -12.84
C TRP A 67 11.21 6.75 -13.99
N ASP A 68 11.13 7.23 -15.24
CA ASP A 68 11.10 6.35 -16.42
C ASP A 68 12.40 5.53 -16.56
N LEU A 69 13.57 6.13 -16.28
CA LEU A 69 14.85 5.39 -16.26
C LEU A 69 14.94 4.38 -15.12
N VAL A 70 14.43 4.71 -13.93
CA VAL A 70 14.38 3.80 -12.76
C VAL A 70 13.54 2.58 -13.09
N VAL A 71 12.34 2.76 -13.64
CA VAL A 71 11.46 1.66 -14.04
C VAL A 71 12.14 0.80 -15.12
N ALA A 72 12.78 1.43 -16.12
CA ALA A 72 13.51 0.72 -17.17
C ALA A 72 14.66 -0.13 -16.61
N GLU A 73 15.46 0.39 -15.67
CA GLU A 73 16.58 -0.33 -15.05
C GLU A 73 16.09 -1.50 -14.17
N LEU A 74 15.02 -1.31 -13.41
CA LEU A 74 14.47 -2.37 -12.55
C LEU A 74 13.88 -3.52 -13.37
N GLN A 75 13.11 -3.19 -14.42
CA GLN A 75 12.55 -4.18 -15.33
C GLN A 75 13.63 -4.95 -16.09
N SER A 76 14.73 -4.28 -16.45
CA SER A 76 15.82 -4.90 -17.19
C SER A 76 16.66 -5.80 -16.30
N ALA A 77 16.95 -5.41 -15.04
CA ALA A 77 17.82 -6.16 -14.15
C ALA A 77 17.20 -7.49 -13.69
N ARG A 78 15.87 -7.56 -13.47
CA ARG A 78 15.16 -8.71 -12.88
C ARG A 78 15.91 -9.32 -11.68
N SER A 79 16.53 -8.47 -10.88
CA SER A 79 17.35 -8.87 -9.74
C SER A 79 16.59 -8.59 -8.46
N ALA A 80 16.38 -9.62 -7.65
CA ALA A 80 15.76 -9.50 -6.34
C ALA A 80 16.49 -8.49 -5.43
N THR A 81 17.79 -8.25 -5.67
CA THR A 81 18.56 -7.25 -4.92
C THR A 81 18.18 -5.83 -5.33
N ALA A 82 17.96 -5.59 -6.63
CA ALA A 82 17.54 -4.29 -7.14
C ALA A 82 16.11 -3.95 -6.71
N GLU A 83 15.21 -4.94 -6.71
CA GLU A 83 13.84 -4.79 -6.20
C GLU A 83 13.83 -4.45 -4.71
N LYS A 84 14.62 -5.16 -3.88
CA LYS A 84 14.78 -4.83 -2.46
C LYS A 84 15.34 -3.42 -2.25
N SER A 85 16.34 -3.02 -3.04
CA SER A 85 16.90 -1.66 -2.98
C SER A 85 15.86 -0.60 -3.37
N MET A 86 15.01 -0.90 -4.36
CA MET A 86 13.91 0.00 -4.75
C MET A 86 12.85 0.09 -3.66
N MET A 87 12.46 -1.02 -3.03
CA MET A 87 11.49 -1.00 -1.93
C MET A 87 12.02 -0.19 -0.73
N ALA A 88 13.29 -0.38 -0.38
CA ALA A 88 13.95 0.43 0.64
C ALA A 88 14.00 1.93 0.27
N ALA A 89 14.18 2.26 -1.01
CA ALA A 89 14.12 3.63 -1.52
C ALA A 89 12.69 4.20 -1.44
N ALA A 90 11.69 3.46 -1.94
CA ALA A 90 10.29 3.84 -1.91
C ALA A 90 9.82 4.16 -0.49
N ARG A 91 10.22 3.34 0.50
CA ARG A 91 9.93 3.61 1.91
C ARG A 91 10.46 4.97 2.38
N LYS A 92 11.71 5.29 2.04
CA LYS A 92 12.33 6.57 2.43
C LYS A 92 11.62 7.75 1.75
N VAL A 93 11.27 7.60 0.48
CA VAL A 93 10.58 8.65 -0.28
C VAL A 93 9.17 8.86 0.27
N LEU A 94 8.42 7.80 0.54
CA LEU A 94 7.09 7.88 1.18
C LEU A 94 7.11 8.55 2.56
N ALA A 95 8.25 8.52 3.28
CA ALA A 95 8.39 9.21 4.55
C ALA A 95 8.65 10.72 4.40
N CYS A 96 9.07 11.19 3.23
CA CYS A 96 9.53 12.57 3.01
C CYS A 96 8.76 13.32 1.92
N VAL A 97 8.05 12.61 1.04
CA VAL A 97 7.34 13.21 -0.09
C VAL A 97 6.08 13.94 0.37
N ASN A 98 5.87 15.12 -0.19
CA ASN A 98 4.58 15.80 -0.10
C ASN A 98 3.78 15.51 -1.38
N PRO A 99 2.66 14.77 -1.31
CA PRO A 99 1.90 14.36 -2.50
C PRO A 99 1.46 15.52 -3.39
N LYS A 100 1.25 16.71 -2.80
CA LYS A 100 0.79 17.91 -3.52
C LYS A 100 1.89 18.65 -4.24
N GLU A 101 3.14 18.53 -3.79
CA GLU A 101 4.29 19.25 -4.35
C GLU A 101 5.05 18.43 -5.39
N SER A 102 4.93 17.10 -5.37
CA SER A 102 5.68 16.21 -6.28
C SER A 102 4.80 15.12 -6.91
N PRO A 103 3.82 15.48 -7.74
CA PRO A 103 2.91 14.53 -8.38
C PRO A 103 3.63 13.56 -9.34
N GLU A 104 4.74 13.97 -9.95
CA GLU A 104 5.57 13.13 -10.82
C GLU A 104 6.21 12.00 -10.02
N THR A 105 6.69 12.30 -8.82
CA THR A 105 7.23 11.30 -7.90
C THR A 105 6.16 10.35 -7.40
N MET A 106 4.97 10.85 -7.08
CA MET A 106 3.85 9.97 -6.72
C MET A 106 3.48 9.02 -7.87
N THR A 107 3.47 9.50 -9.10
CA THR A 107 3.20 8.69 -10.29
C THR A 107 4.31 7.64 -10.53
N GLY A 108 5.57 8.04 -10.41
CA GLY A 108 6.72 7.13 -10.54
C GLY A 108 6.75 6.05 -9.46
N LEU A 109 6.47 6.43 -8.21
CA LEU A 109 6.30 5.49 -7.10
C LEU A 109 5.15 4.53 -7.38
N LEU A 110 3.99 5.02 -7.82
CA LEU A 110 2.85 4.16 -8.15
C LEU A 110 3.26 3.11 -9.18
N LYS A 111 3.87 3.53 -10.30
CA LYS A 111 4.38 2.62 -11.34
C LYS A 111 5.33 1.57 -10.75
N CYS A 112 6.25 1.95 -9.86
CA CYS A 112 7.15 0.98 -9.24
C CYS A 112 6.40 0.00 -8.31
N LEU A 113 5.57 0.51 -7.41
CA LEU A 113 4.88 -0.30 -6.42
C LEU A 113 3.91 -1.30 -7.09
N ILE A 114 3.19 -0.92 -8.15
CA ILE A 114 2.28 -1.85 -8.84
C ILE A 114 3.00 -2.97 -9.60
N HIS A 115 4.27 -2.79 -9.98
CA HIS A 115 5.01 -3.73 -10.82
C HIS A 115 5.86 -4.71 -10.01
N PHE A 116 6.30 -4.35 -8.81
CA PHE A 116 7.24 -5.14 -8.02
C PHE A 116 6.63 -5.64 -6.71
N SER A 117 7.16 -6.74 -6.17
CA SER A 117 6.65 -7.35 -4.93
C SER A 117 6.98 -6.48 -3.71
N PRO A 118 6.01 -6.22 -2.82
CA PRO A 118 6.27 -5.42 -1.63
C PRO A 118 7.17 -6.14 -0.62
N ASP A 119 7.94 -5.37 0.14
CA ASP A 119 8.53 -5.84 1.39
C ASP A 119 7.66 -5.46 2.60
N ALA A 120 7.86 -6.12 3.75
CA ALA A 120 7.09 -5.86 4.96
C ALA A 120 7.20 -4.39 5.44
N SER A 121 8.35 -3.75 5.19
CA SER A 121 8.60 -2.38 5.64
C SER A 121 7.84 -1.35 4.83
N VAL A 122 7.72 -1.53 3.51
CA VAL A 122 6.94 -0.70 2.60
C VAL A 122 5.46 -0.96 2.81
N LEU A 123 5.03 -2.22 3.01
CA LEU A 123 3.64 -2.52 3.37
C LEU A 123 3.23 -1.75 4.62
N GLN A 124 4.03 -1.82 5.69
CA GLN A 124 3.77 -1.06 6.90
C GLN A 124 3.71 0.44 6.64
N SER A 125 4.61 0.99 5.82
CA SER A 125 4.57 2.40 5.46
C SER A 125 3.30 2.78 4.69
N VAL A 126 2.88 2.00 3.70
CA VAL A 126 1.66 2.25 2.91
C VAL A 126 0.41 2.17 3.78
N PHE A 127 0.34 1.20 4.71
CA PHE A 127 -0.74 1.13 5.69
C PHE A 127 -0.75 2.31 6.66
N LYS A 128 0.39 2.94 6.93
CA LYS A 128 0.51 4.12 7.81
C LYS A 128 0.35 5.46 7.08
N LEU A 129 0.20 5.46 5.75
CA LEU A 129 0.11 6.71 5.00
C LEU A 129 -1.14 7.51 5.41
N PRO A 130 -0.97 8.81 5.74
CA PRO A 130 -2.09 9.70 6.04
C PRO A 130 -3.07 9.82 4.88
N ASP A 131 -4.29 10.27 5.18
CA ASP A 131 -5.31 10.57 4.16
C ASP A 131 -4.89 11.69 3.17
N ALA A 132 -3.81 12.42 3.46
CA ALA A 132 -3.21 13.39 2.53
C ALA A 132 -2.70 12.78 1.21
N TYR A 133 -2.63 11.44 1.12
CA TYR A 133 -2.23 10.69 -0.06
C TYR A 133 -3.43 10.30 -0.95
N ASP A 134 -4.65 10.72 -0.60
CA ASP A 134 -5.88 10.44 -1.35
C ASP A 134 -6.03 8.94 -1.70
N ASP A 135 -6.30 8.62 -2.96
CA ASP A 135 -6.50 7.24 -3.46
C ASP A 135 -5.20 6.46 -3.70
N PHE A 136 -4.03 7.05 -3.46
CA PHE A 136 -2.76 6.38 -3.70
C PHE A 136 -2.57 5.10 -2.87
N PRO A 137 -2.78 5.10 -1.53
CA PRO A 137 -2.58 3.90 -0.72
C PRO A 137 -3.59 2.80 -1.06
N SER A 138 -4.85 3.16 -1.31
CA SER A 138 -5.91 2.21 -1.67
C SER A 138 -5.64 1.55 -3.02
N ALA A 139 -5.18 2.31 -4.02
CA ALA A 139 -4.81 1.78 -5.33
C ALA A 139 -3.63 0.79 -5.25
N VAL A 140 -2.58 1.13 -4.51
CA VAL A 140 -1.40 0.27 -4.32
C VAL A 140 -1.79 -1.03 -3.61
N LEU A 141 -2.53 -0.94 -2.50
CA LEU A 141 -2.96 -2.10 -1.72
C LEU A 141 -3.89 -3.01 -2.54
N THR A 142 -4.83 -2.45 -3.28
CA THR A 142 -5.71 -3.23 -4.19
C THR A 142 -4.90 -4.01 -5.21
N CYS A 143 -3.89 -3.36 -5.82
CA CYS A 143 -3.03 -4.01 -6.80
C CYS A 143 -2.21 -5.16 -6.18
N TRP A 144 -1.64 -4.95 -4.99
CA TRP A 144 -0.88 -5.99 -4.29
C TRP A 144 -1.74 -7.13 -3.80
N MET A 145 -2.96 -6.88 -3.33
CA MET A 145 -3.88 -7.95 -2.96
C MET A 145 -4.28 -8.82 -4.16
N HIS A 146 -4.23 -8.27 -5.38
CA HIS A 146 -4.48 -9.04 -6.60
C HIS A 146 -3.23 -9.77 -7.10
N LYS A 147 -2.06 -9.11 -7.11
CA LYS A 147 -0.81 -9.67 -7.68
C LYS A 147 0.00 -10.53 -6.71
N PHE A 148 -0.02 -10.19 -5.43
CA PHE A 148 0.78 -10.80 -4.36
C PHE A 148 -0.07 -11.09 -3.12
N PRO A 149 -1.18 -11.85 -3.24
CA PRO A 149 -2.10 -12.08 -2.12
C PRO A 149 -1.41 -12.72 -0.91
N ASP A 150 -0.48 -13.65 -1.14
CA ASP A 150 0.20 -14.39 -0.07
C ASP A 150 1.06 -13.46 0.81
N VAL A 151 1.79 -12.53 0.20
CA VAL A 151 2.68 -11.58 0.90
C VAL A 151 1.87 -10.61 1.76
N VAL A 152 0.77 -10.08 1.22
CA VAL A 152 -0.11 -9.17 1.97
C VAL A 152 -0.82 -9.92 3.09
N THR A 153 -1.29 -11.15 2.82
CA THR A 153 -1.98 -11.98 3.82
C THR A 153 -1.04 -12.38 4.94
N SER A 154 0.20 -12.78 4.64
CA SER A 154 1.20 -13.09 5.68
C SER A 154 1.52 -11.87 6.53
N PHE A 155 1.68 -10.69 5.91
CA PHE A 155 1.93 -9.45 6.63
C PHE A 155 0.77 -9.07 7.55
N VAL A 156 -0.47 -9.10 7.06
CA VAL A 156 -1.66 -8.79 7.88
C VAL A 156 -1.82 -9.82 9.00
N ARG A 157 -1.56 -11.10 8.72
CA ARG A 157 -1.58 -12.15 9.75
C ARG A 157 -0.53 -11.91 10.84
N GLU A 158 0.69 -11.55 10.46
CA GLU A 158 1.78 -11.25 11.40
C GLU A 158 1.48 -9.98 12.22
N ALA A 159 0.99 -8.93 11.55
CA ALA A 159 0.56 -7.70 12.22
C ALA A 159 -0.56 -7.95 13.23
N LEU A 160 -1.52 -8.83 12.91
CA LEU A 160 -2.61 -9.23 13.81
C LEU A 160 -2.18 -10.24 14.88
N ALA A 161 -1.20 -11.10 14.62
CA ALA A 161 -0.70 -12.09 15.57
C ALA A 161 0.21 -11.48 16.64
N ASN A 162 0.92 -10.40 16.29
CA ASN A 162 1.71 -9.62 17.24
C ASN A 162 0.85 -8.84 18.26
N VAL A 163 -0.48 -8.84 18.07
CA VAL A 163 -1.43 -8.32 19.05
C VAL A 163 -1.57 -9.36 20.17
N SER A 164 -0.86 -9.15 21.28
CA SER A 164 -1.11 -9.88 22.51
C SER A 164 -2.59 -9.73 22.91
N ALA A 165 -3.19 -10.79 23.45
CA ALA A 165 -4.62 -10.88 23.82
C ALA A 165 -5.14 -9.82 24.84
N GLU A 166 -4.31 -8.85 25.21
CA GLU A 166 -4.57 -7.75 26.16
C GLU A 166 -4.34 -6.35 25.54
N ALA A 167 -4.01 -6.25 24.25
CA ALA A 167 -3.74 -4.96 23.63
C ALA A 167 -5.04 -4.28 23.17
N ASP A 168 -5.48 -3.27 23.93
CA ASP A 168 -6.55 -2.37 23.52
C ASP A 168 -6.27 -1.78 22.13
N LEU A 169 -7.22 -1.92 21.19
CA LEU A 169 -7.22 -1.23 19.89
C LEU A 169 -7.05 0.29 20.01
N SER A 170 -7.37 0.86 21.18
CA SER A 170 -7.18 2.28 21.49
C SER A 170 -5.71 2.68 21.69
N LYS A 171 -4.82 1.72 21.99
CA LYS A 171 -3.39 1.97 22.23
C LYS A 171 -2.54 1.76 20.98
N ASP A 172 -2.97 0.92 20.04
CA ASP A 172 -2.23 0.67 18.80
C ASP A 172 -2.88 1.38 17.60
N ALA A 173 -2.54 2.66 17.44
CA ALA A 173 -2.99 3.49 16.32
C ALA A 173 -2.63 2.89 14.94
N VAL A 174 -1.59 2.06 14.87
CA VAL A 174 -1.16 1.40 13.63
C VAL A 174 -2.13 0.30 13.25
N LEU A 175 -2.60 -0.46 14.25
CA LEU A 175 -3.58 -1.51 14.05
C LEU A 175 -4.93 -0.91 13.65
N ALA A 176 -5.39 0.14 14.35
CA ALA A 176 -6.64 0.81 14.03
C ALA A 176 -6.67 1.31 12.57
N GLU A 177 -5.57 1.91 12.11
CA GLU A 177 -5.45 2.40 10.74
C GLU A 177 -5.38 1.25 9.71
N LEU A 178 -4.68 0.15 10.04
CA LEU A 178 -4.65 -1.04 9.20
C LEU A 178 -6.05 -1.60 8.99
N VAL A 179 -6.83 -1.76 10.07
CA VAL A 179 -8.18 -2.29 9.94
C VAL A 179 -9.11 -1.30 9.22
N ARG A 180 -8.99 0.01 9.47
CA ARG A 180 -9.73 1.06 8.74
C ARG A 180 -9.49 0.99 7.23
N LYS A 181 -8.23 0.85 6.79
CA LYS A 181 -7.90 0.73 5.37
C LYS A 181 -8.41 -0.58 4.77
N LEU A 182 -8.41 -1.69 5.52
CA LEU A 182 -9.05 -2.94 5.07
C LEU A 182 -10.56 -2.77 4.89
N ASP A 183 -11.23 -2.00 5.76
CA ASP A 183 -12.66 -1.68 5.63
C ASP A 183 -12.96 -0.83 4.41
N GLN A 184 -12.17 0.23 4.19
CA GLN A 184 -12.28 1.07 3.00
C GLN A 184 -12.09 0.27 1.70
N LEU A 185 -11.11 -0.65 1.66
CA LEU A 185 -10.87 -1.52 0.50
C LEU A 185 -12.01 -2.51 0.25
N GLN A 186 -12.62 -3.03 1.32
CA GLN A 186 -13.77 -3.90 1.22
C GLN A 186 -15.03 -3.13 0.74
N ASP A 187 -15.16 -1.86 1.12
CA ASP A 187 -16.25 -0.99 0.66
C ASP A 187 -16.12 -0.70 -0.84
N GLN A 188 -14.96 -0.23 -1.27
CA GLN A 188 -14.66 0.04 -2.69
C GLN A 188 -14.90 -1.19 -3.58
N ARG A 189 -14.55 -2.39 -3.09
CA ARG A 189 -14.81 -3.65 -3.82
C ARG A 189 -16.29 -3.97 -3.89
N SER A 190 -17.06 -3.72 -2.83
CA SER A 190 -18.50 -3.96 -2.79
C SER A 190 -19.26 -3.04 -3.75
N ASP A 191 -18.87 -1.76 -3.83
CA ASP A 191 -19.43 -0.78 -4.77
C ASP A 191 -19.04 -1.06 -6.23
N SER A 192 -17.81 -1.54 -6.48
CA SER A 192 -17.39 -1.94 -7.82
C SER A 192 -18.17 -3.16 -8.36
N LEU A 193 -18.68 -4.01 -7.47
CA LEU A 193 -19.46 -5.20 -7.82
C LEU A 193 -20.95 -4.89 -7.98
N SER A 194 -21.50 -3.94 -7.22
CA SER A 194 -22.90 -3.50 -7.36
C SER A 194 -23.15 -2.75 -8.67
N SER A 195 -22.16 -2.01 -9.17
CA SER A 195 -22.21 -1.35 -10.48
C SER A 195 -22.06 -2.28 -11.68
N ARG A 196 -21.55 -3.51 -11.49
CA ARG A 196 -21.22 -4.47 -12.57
C ARG A 196 -22.22 -5.63 -12.67
N GLY A 197 -23.51 -5.31 -12.61
CA GLY A 197 -24.60 -6.29 -12.62
C GLY A 197 -24.67 -7.16 -13.89
N ARG A 198 -24.34 -8.45 -13.76
CA ARG A 198 -25.02 -9.66 -14.32
C ARG A 198 -24.04 -10.84 -14.41
N GLY A 199 -24.31 -11.89 -13.64
CA GLY A 199 -23.58 -13.16 -13.66
C GLY A 199 -23.69 -13.87 -12.30
N GLU A 200 -24.81 -14.55 -12.05
CA GLU A 200 -25.26 -14.96 -10.72
C GLU A 200 -24.63 -16.24 -10.14
N GLU A 201 -23.79 -16.99 -10.85
CA GLU A 201 -23.44 -18.35 -10.37
C GLU A 201 -22.06 -18.51 -9.72
N ASP A 202 -21.13 -17.53 -9.85
CA ASP A 202 -19.79 -17.57 -9.20
C ASP A 202 -19.54 -16.45 -8.18
N ALA A 203 -20.54 -15.57 -7.96
CA ALA A 203 -20.38 -14.30 -7.26
C ALA A 203 -20.11 -14.41 -5.75
N SER A 204 -20.42 -15.54 -5.12
CA SER A 204 -20.27 -15.71 -3.66
C SER A 204 -18.80 -15.82 -3.22
N LYS A 205 -17.90 -16.28 -4.11
CA LYS A 205 -16.46 -16.38 -3.83
C LYS A 205 -15.67 -15.09 -4.08
N SER A 206 -16.28 -14.05 -4.68
CA SER A 206 -15.57 -12.86 -5.17
C SER A 206 -15.89 -11.55 -4.44
N ARG A 207 -16.82 -11.56 -3.47
CA ARG A 207 -17.18 -10.35 -2.70
C ARG A 207 -16.14 -9.96 -1.64
N VAL A 208 -15.34 -10.90 -1.18
CA VAL A 208 -14.39 -10.70 -0.08
C VAL A 208 -12.97 -10.50 -0.64
N ILE A 209 -12.25 -9.47 -0.15
CA ILE A 209 -10.83 -9.27 -0.50
C ILE A 209 -10.00 -10.52 -0.20
N ALA A 210 -8.97 -10.80 -1.00
CA ALA A 210 -8.20 -12.05 -0.92
C ALA A 210 -7.65 -12.31 0.49
N VAL A 211 -7.21 -11.25 1.17
CA VAL A 211 -6.69 -11.27 2.55
C VAL A 211 -7.73 -11.76 3.56
N LEU A 212 -9.00 -11.41 3.37
CA LEU A 212 -10.09 -11.76 4.29
C LEU A 212 -10.65 -13.19 4.07
N LYS A 213 -10.14 -13.93 3.09
CA LYS A 213 -10.43 -15.37 2.94
C LYS A 213 -9.62 -16.23 3.91
N ASP A 214 -8.64 -15.66 4.59
CA ASP A 214 -7.79 -16.36 5.54
C ASP A 214 -8.47 -16.55 6.89
N ASN A 215 -8.66 -17.82 7.29
CA ASN A 215 -9.32 -18.17 8.55
C ASN A 215 -8.56 -17.66 9.79
N GLY A 216 -7.23 -17.50 9.70
CA GLY A 216 -6.41 -16.96 10.77
C GLY A 216 -6.69 -15.48 11.00
N ILE A 217 -6.75 -14.69 9.93
CA ILE A 217 -7.10 -13.26 9.97
C ILE A 217 -8.52 -13.07 10.48
N VAL A 218 -9.49 -13.85 9.98
CA VAL A 218 -10.88 -13.79 10.45
C VAL A 218 -10.98 -14.12 11.93
N SER A 219 -10.22 -15.10 12.43
CA SER A 219 -10.21 -15.44 13.85
C SER A 219 -9.56 -14.35 14.72
N ALA A 220 -8.53 -13.66 14.22
CA ALA A 220 -7.90 -12.55 14.91
C ALA A 220 -8.82 -11.33 14.96
N LEU A 221 -9.46 -10.97 13.85
CA LEU A 221 -10.49 -9.92 13.80
C LEU A 221 -11.68 -10.24 14.73
N LYS A 222 -12.10 -11.51 14.82
CA LYS A 222 -13.12 -11.94 15.80
C LYS A 222 -12.69 -11.77 17.24
N LYS A 223 -11.41 -11.97 17.57
CA LYS A 223 -10.89 -11.78 18.93
C LYS A 223 -10.79 -10.30 19.33
N LEU A 224 -10.74 -9.40 18.34
CA LEU A 224 -10.76 -7.95 18.55
C LEU A 224 -12.17 -7.39 18.77
N LEU A 225 -13.21 -8.11 18.33
CA LEU A 225 -14.62 -7.69 18.46
C LEU A 225 -15.15 -7.57 19.90
N PRO A 226 -14.84 -8.47 20.86
CA PRO A 226 -15.38 -8.38 22.23
C PRO A 226 -14.86 -7.18 23.04
N GLN A 227 -13.83 -6.48 22.56
CA GLN A 227 -13.18 -5.38 23.30
C GLN A 227 -13.68 -3.98 22.92
N GLN A 228 -14.64 -3.85 21.98
CA GLN A 228 -15.07 -2.55 21.45
C GLN A 228 -16.40 -2.02 22.04
N GLU A 229 -16.97 -2.66 23.06
CA GLU A 229 -18.11 -2.07 23.77
C GLU A 229 -17.62 -0.95 24.70
N VAL A 230 -18.05 0.27 24.36
CA VAL A 230 -17.97 1.52 25.15
C VAL A 230 -16.65 2.30 25.01
N THR A 231 -16.53 3.12 23.96
CA THR A 231 -16.37 4.60 24.06
C THR A 231 -16.09 5.26 22.69
N ALA A 232 -16.76 6.39 22.46
CA ALA A 232 -16.63 7.37 21.36
C ALA A 232 -17.41 7.11 20.03
N PRO A 233 -18.33 8.03 19.63
CA PRO A 233 -19.24 7.84 18.49
C PRO A 233 -18.57 7.96 17.10
N ALA A 234 -17.29 8.28 17.01
CA ALA A 234 -16.58 8.41 15.73
C ALA A 234 -15.95 7.09 15.21
N MET A 235 -15.75 6.09 16.09
CA MET A 235 -15.09 4.82 15.72
C MET A 235 -16.04 3.61 15.61
N GLY A 236 -17.32 3.75 16.01
CA GLY A 236 -18.31 2.67 15.96
C GLY A 236 -18.77 2.26 14.55
N ILE A 237 -18.38 3.00 13.51
CA ILE A 237 -18.82 2.78 12.11
C ILE A 237 -17.73 2.10 11.26
N ALA A 238 -16.46 2.19 11.64
CA ALA A 238 -15.29 1.81 10.80
C ALA A 238 -15.03 0.29 10.66
N MET A 239 -16.03 -0.52 11.01
CA MET A 239 -15.87 -1.97 11.19
C MET A 239 -17.13 -2.74 10.76
N SER A 240 -18.18 -2.05 10.33
CA SER A 240 -19.48 -2.69 10.08
C SER A 240 -19.48 -3.51 8.79
N LYS A 241 -18.76 -3.07 7.75
CA LYS A 241 -18.86 -3.65 6.40
C LYS A 241 -17.92 -4.83 6.17
N VAL A 242 -16.67 -4.79 6.64
CA VAL A 242 -15.79 -5.98 6.68
C VAL A 242 -16.45 -7.11 7.44
N PHE A 243 -17.08 -6.81 8.57
CA PHE A 243 -17.76 -7.81 9.39
C PHE A 243 -19.07 -8.27 8.73
N ALA A 244 -19.87 -7.38 8.14
CA ALA A 244 -21.03 -7.79 7.34
C ALA A 244 -20.65 -8.66 6.13
N ALA A 245 -19.53 -8.38 5.48
CA ALA A 245 -19.01 -9.17 4.36
C ALA A 245 -18.46 -10.54 4.79
N LEU A 246 -17.83 -10.61 5.97
CA LEU A 246 -17.29 -11.85 6.53
C LEU A 246 -18.35 -12.76 7.18
N PHE A 247 -19.36 -12.18 7.82
CA PHE A 247 -20.33 -12.93 8.63
C PHE A 247 -21.72 -13.04 7.97
N GLY A 248 -21.95 -12.30 6.89
CA GLY A 248 -23.27 -12.15 6.28
C GLY A 248 -24.25 -11.46 7.21
N SER A 249 -25.42 -11.11 6.69
CA SER A 249 -26.53 -10.48 7.43
C SER A 249 -27.22 -11.44 8.42
N LYS A 250 -26.46 -12.27 9.16
CA LYS A 250 -27.04 -13.06 10.24
C LYS A 250 -27.31 -12.15 11.41
N GLU A 251 -28.60 -11.91 11.66
CA GLU A 251 -29.12 -11.28 12.88
C GLU A 251 -28.39 -11.84 14.10
N VAL A 252 -27.54 -11.01 14.71
CA VAL A 252 -26.96 -11.32 16.01
C VAL A 252 -28.07 -11.05 17.03
N ARG A 253 -28.69 -12.13 17.53
CA ARG A 253 -29.62 -12.05 18.66
C ARG A 253 -28.81 -11.82 19.93
N ILE A 254 -28.66 -10.56 20.32
CA ILE A 254 -28.05 -10.19 21.60
C ILE A 254 -29.08 -10.46 22.69
N LEU A 255 -28.86 -11.52 23.47
CA LEU A 255 -29.70 -11.85 24.62
C LEU A 255 -29.14 -11.10 25.84
N ILE A 256 -29.75 -9.97 26.21
CA ILE A 256 -29.37 -9.22 27.41
C ILE A 256 -29.94 -9.94 28.64
N LEU A 257 -29.13 -10.81 29.25
CA LEU A 257 -29.45 -11.46 30.52
C LEU A 257 -28.91 -10.64 31.68
N GLY A 258 -29.77 -10.30 32.63
CA GLY A 258 -29.38 -9.68 33.89
C GLY A 258 -30.49 -9.81 34.92
N LEU A 259 -30.16 -9.75 36.21
CA LEU A 259 -31.11 -9.70 37.32
C LEU A 259 -32.01 -8.45 37.23
N ASP A 260 -33.20 -8.51 37.81
CA ASP A 260 -34.14 -7.38 37.84
C ASP A 260 -33.47 -6.16 38.49
N ASN A 261 -33.71 -4.98 37.92
CA ASN A 261 -33.12 -3.68 38.28
C ASN A 261 -31.67 -3.38 37.81
N ALA A 262 -31.07 -4.19 36.93
CA ALA A 262 -29.72 -3.96 36.38
C ALA A 262 -29.63 -2.87 35.27
N GLY A 263 -30.60 -1.97 35.14
CA GLY A 263 -30.53 -0.85 34.17
C GLY A 263 -30.66 -1.24 32.69
N LYS A 264 -31.11 -2.46 32.37
CA LYS A 264 -31.27 -2.98 31.00
C LYS A 264 -32.13 -2.06 30.11
N THR A 265 -33.16 -1.44 30.68
CA THR A 265 -34.08 -0.53 29.97
C THR A 265 -33.44 0.82 29.69
N THR A 266 -32.53 1.30 30.55
CA THR A 266 -31.83 2.58 30.34
C THR A 266 -30.85 2.50 29.18
N ILE A 267 -30.18 1.36 29.01
CA ILE A 267 -29.24 1.12 27.90
C ILE A 267 -29.96 1.11 26.54
N LEU A 268 -31.23 0.68 26.47
CA LEU A 268 -31.98 0.61 25.21
C LEU A 268 -32.63 1.95 24.79
N CYS A 269 -32.74 2.92 25.70
CA CYS A 269 -33.45 4.19 25.46
C CYS A 269 -32.53 5.41 25.38
N THR A 270 -31.21 5.24 25.39
CA THR A 270 -30.21 6.31 25.24
C THR A 270 -29.52 6.20 23.90
#